data_AF-A0AAR2KLX4-F1
#
_entry.id   AF-A0AAR2KLX4-F1
#
_cell.length_a   1.000
_cell.length_b   1.000
_cell.length_c   1.000
_cell.angle_alpha   90.00
_cell.angle_beta   90.00
_cell.angle_gamma   90.00
#
_symmetry.space_group_name_H-M   'P 1'
#
loop_
_entity.id
_entity.type
_entity.pdbx_description
1 polymer ?
#
loop_
_entity_poly.entity_id
_entity_poly.type
_entity_poly.pdbx_seq_one_letter_code
_entity_poly.pdbx_strand_id
1 'polypeptide(L)'
;LASDQGYISLLVLLDLSVAFDTIDHNILLERLENMVGVTGTALSWFRSYLSERYQFVSVNNLSSNYSKVRFGVPQGSVLGPILFTIYMLPLGTIISKHGINFHCDADDTQLYISSEPDDKMKLSKIEDCVKDIKDWMSSNFLLLNLDKTEVLLLGPKAARNRLSGYGPFKVPKSVGFTH
;
A
#
# COMPACT_ATOMS: atom_id res chain seq x y z
N LEU A 1 -12.88 23.41 -7.51
CA LEU A 1 -12.45 22.19 -6.77
C LEU A 1 -13.42 21.92 -5.63
N ALA A 2 -13.49 20.71 -5.08
CA ALA A 2 -14.45 20.34 -4.01
C ALA A 2 -14.51 21.35 -2.83
N SER A 3 -13.41 22.06 -2.53
CA SER A 3 -13.36 23.12 -1.52
C SER A 3 -14.30 24.30 -1.77
N ASP A 4 -14.52 24.64 -3.05
CA ASP A 4 -15.28 25.84 -3.44
C ASP A 4 -16.79 25.64 -3.24
N GLN A 5 -17.22 24.37 -3.08
CA GLN A 5 -18.59 23.96 -2.82
C GLN A 5 -18.81 23.57 -1.34
N GLY A 6 -17.80 23.73 -0.47
CA GLY A 6 -17.90 23.40 0.96
C GLY A 6 -17.71 21.92 1.32
N TYR A 7 -17.36 21.08 0.34
CA TYR A 7 -17.01 19.68 0.58
C TYR A 7 -15.64 19.55 1.25
N ILE A 8 -15.45 18.41 1.90
CA ILE A 8 -14.20 18.00 2.52
C ILE A 8 -13.62 16.83 1.74
N SER A 9 -12.32 16.84 1.51
CA SER A 9 -11.58 15.72 0.95
C SER A 9 -10.77 15.06 2.06
N LEU A 10 -10.95 13.75 2.20
CA LEU A 10 -10.15 12.91 3.07
C LEU A 10 -9.16 12.15 2.20
N LEU A 11 -7.89 12.19 2.58
CA LEU A 11 -6.80 11.49 1.92
C LEU A 11 -6.10 10.61 2.96
N VAL A 12 -5.98 9.31 2.67
CA VAL A 12 -5.28 8.32 3.50
C VAL A 12 -4.05 7.87 2.74
N LEU A 13 -2.88 8.13 3.30
CA LEU A 13 -1.58 7.76 2.75
C LEU A 13 -1.12 6.48 3.44
N LEU A 14 -1.14 5.35 2.73
CA LEU A 14 -0.70 4.07 3.26
C LEU A 14 0.81 3.92 3.04
N ASP A 15 1.53 3.52 4.10
CA ASP A 15 2.97 3.23 4.05
C ASP A 15 3.20 1.74 4.31
N LEU A 16 4.01 1.08 3.48
CA LEU A 16 4.43 -0.30 3.69
C LEU A 16 5.84 -0.33 4.31
N SER A 17 6.00 -1.13 5.36
CA SER A 17 7.33 -1.41 5.90
C SER A 17 8.04 -2.45 5.05
N VAL A 18 9.28 -2.13 4.63
CA VAL A 18 10.20 -3.06 3.94
C VAL A 18 9.53 -3.85 2.81
N ALA A 19 8.77 -3.14 1.97
CA ALA A 19 7.84 -3.72 1.01
C ALA A 19 8.50 -4.70 0.02
N PHE A 20 9.69 -4.38 -0.48
CA PHE A 20 10.43 -5.26 -1.40
C PHE A 20 11.03 -6.48 -0.73
N ASP A 21 11.22 -6.48 0.60
CA ASP A 21 11.85 -7.58 1.35
C ASP A 21 10.83 -8.60 1.87
N THR A 22 9.54 -8.28 1.78
CA THR A 22 8.43 -9.07 2.36
C THR A 22 7.69 -9.93 1.34
N ILE A 23 8.05 -9.83 0.05
CA ILE A 23 7.37 -10.54 -1.04
C ILE A 23 7.56 -12.06 -0.92
N ASP A 24 6.45 -12.78 -0.72
CA ASP A 24 6.48 -14.24 -0.77
C ASP A 24 6.63 -14.74 -2.21
N HIS A 25 7.60 -15.62 -2.44
CA HIS A 25 7.93 -16.11 -3.77
C HIS A 25 6.84 -17.00 -4.35
N ASN A 26 6.14 -17.79 -3.53
CA ASN A 26 5.10 -18.68 -4.02
C ASN A 26 3.87 -17.89 -4.44
N ILE A 27 3.43 -16.93 -3.62
CA ILE A 27 2.32 -16.03 -3.95
C ILE A 27 2.65 -15.24 -5.22
N LEU A 28 3.88 -14.71 -5.36
CA LEU A 28 4.29 -14.00 -6.56
C LEU A 28 4.25 -14.89 -7.81
N LEU A 29 4.75 -16.12 -7.72
CA LEU A 29 4.73 -17.07 -8.84
C LEU A 29 3.30 -17.49 -9.21
N GLU A 30 2.44 -17.71 -8.21
CA GLU A 30 1.02 -18.01 -8.43
C GLU A 30 0.31 -16.86 -9.15
N ARG A 31 0.62 -15.61 -8.79
CA ARG A 31 0.05 -14.43 -9.46
C ARG A 31 0.56 -14.27 -10.89
N LEU A 32 1.86 -14.48 -11.11
CA LEU A 32 2.44 -14.48 -12.45
C LEU A 32 1.72 -15.50 -13.34
N GLU A 33 1.47 -16.70 -12.83
CA GLU A 33 0.79 -17.75 -13.58
C GLU A 33 -0.70 -17.48 -13.78
N ASN A 34 -1.45 -17.22 -12.70
CA ASN A 34 -2.91 -17.24 -12.70
C ASN A 34 -3.55 -15.87 -12.98
N MET A 35 -2.89 -14.77 -12.64
CA MET A 35 -3.43 -13.42 -12.87
C MET A 35 -2.86 -12.77 -14.13
N VAL A 36 -1.55 -12.95 -14.36
CA VAL A 36 -0.86 -12.37 -15.53
C VAL A 36 -0.83 -13.34 -16.73
N GLY A 37 -0.91 -14.66 -16.48
CA GLY A 37 -0.89 -15.67 -17.54
C GLY A 37 0.51 -16.10 -18.00
N VAL A 38 1.55 -15.83 -17.20
CA VAL A 38 2.92 -16.24 -17.50
C VAL A 38 3.07 -17.74 -17.27
N THR A 39 3.43 -18.48 -18.31
CA THR A 39 3.52 -19.96 -18.27
C THR A 39 4.80 -20.48 -18.93
N GLY A 40 5.03 -21.79 -18.84
CA GLY A 40 6.12 -22.49 -19.51
C GLY A 40 7.52 -21.97 -19.11
N THR A 41 8.39 -21.80 -20.11
CA THR A 41 9.79 -21.41 -19.90
C THR A 41 9.94 -20.07 -19.17
N ALA A 42 9.04 -19.11 -19.41
CA ALA A 42 9.08 -17.82 -18.73
C ALA A 42 8.80 -17.96 -17.22
N LEU A 43 7.79 -18.76 -16.85
CA LEU A 43 7.49 -19.04 -15.45
C LEU A 43 8.62 -19.83 -14.77
N SER A 44 9.20 -20.81 -15.46
CA SER A 44 10.38 -21.54 -14.97
C SER A 44 11.58 -20.61 -14.74
N TRP A 45 11.77 -19.63 -15.62
CA TRP A 45 12.80 -18.62 -15.47
C TRP A 45 12.57 -17.74 -14.22
N PHE A 46 11.34 -17.27 -13.97
CA PHE A 46 11.02 -16.53 -12.75
C PHE A 46 11.22 -17.38 -11.49
N ARG A 47 10.83 -18.66 -11.52
CA ARG A 47 11.07 -19.58 -10.41
C ARG A 47 12.58 -19.71 -10.13
N SER A 48 13.39 -19.86 -11.17
CA SER A 48 14.86 -19.89 -11.03
C SER A 48 15.43 -18.57 -10.54
N TYR A 49 14.88 -17.44 -10.98
CA TYR A 49 15.33 -16.09 -10.59
C TYR A 49 15.12 -15.83 -9.09
N LEU A 50 14.05 -16.36 -8.50
CA LEU A 50 13.71 -16.18 -7.09
C LEU A 50 14.31 -17.25 -6.16
N SER A 51 14.60 -18.45 -6.67
CA SER A 51 15.05 -19.61 -5.88
C SER A 51 16.54 -19.58 -5.54
N GLU A 52 16.93 -20.30 -4.47
CA GLU A 52 18.32 -20.50 -4.03
C GLU A 52 19.18 -19.22 -3.96
N ARG A 53 18.55 -18.10 -3.60
CA ARG A 53 19.27 -16.84 -3.37
C ARG A 53 19.85 -16.79 -1.97
N TYR A 54 21.02 -16.17 -1.86
CA TYR A 54 21.71 -15.95 -0.59
C TYR A 54 22.14 -14.49 -0.47
N GLN A 55 22.23 -14.01 0.76
CA GLN A 55 22.71 -12.68 1.12
C GLN A 55 23.72 -12.77 2.26
N PHE A 56 24.61 -11.81 2.34
CA PHE A 56 25.56 -11.62 3.44
C PHE A 56 25.85 -10.13 3.60
N VAL A 57 26.38 -9.76 4.77
CA VAL A 57 26.79 -8.38 5.06
C VAL A 57 28.30 -8.32 5.08
N SER A 58 28.88 -7.29 4.46
CA SER A 58 30.33 -7.02 4.50
C SER A 58 30.59 -5.63 5.05
N VAL A 59 31.39 -5.53 6.11
CA VAL A 59 31.79 -4.26 6.73
C VAL A 59 33.29 -4.32 7.01
N ASN A 60 34.05 -3.32 6.56
CA ASN A 60 35.50 -3.22 6.79
C ASN A 60 36.27 -4.51 6.44
N ASN A 61 35.95 -5.11 5.28
CA ASN A 61 36.52 -6.38 4.78
C ASN A 61 36.19 -7.65 5.61
N LEU A 62 35.30 -7.55 6.59
CA LEU A 62 34.75 -8.71 7.30
C LEU A 62 33.38 -9.05 6.74
N SER A 63 33.17 -10.31 6.38
CA SER A 63 31.91 -10.82 5.83
C SER A 63 31.19 -11.71 6.84
N SER A 64 29.87 -11.58 6.93
CA SER A 64 29.02 -12.52 7.65
C SER A 64 28.92 -13.86 6.91
N ASN A 65 28.36 -14.87 7.58
CA ASN A 65 27.92 -16.07 6.89
C ASN A 65 26.82 -15.75 5.88
N TYR A 66 26.73 -16.58 4.84
CA TYR A 66 25.63 -16.54 3.88
C TYR A 66 24.32 -16.95 4.57
N SER A 67 23.26 -16.20 4.30
CA SER A 67 21.90 -16.49 4.72
C SER A 67 21.00 -16.62 3.50
N LYS A 68 20.14 -17.64 3.48
CA LYS A 68 19.21 -17.88 2.37
C LYS A 68 18.10 -16.82 2.37
N VAL A 69 17.82 -16.24 1.22
CA VAL A 69 16.76 -15.26 1.00
C VAL A 69 15.46 -16.02 0.72
N ARG A 70 14.52 -15.96 1.66
CA ARG A 70 13.21 -16.64 1.57
C ARG A 70 12.08 -15.74 1.09
N PHE A 71 12.26 -14.44 1.25
CA PHE A 71 11.27 -13.41 0.91
C PHE A 71 11.98 -12.29 0.17
N GLY A 72 11.18 -11.54 -0.55
CA GLY A 72 11.62 -10.34 -1.24
C GLY A 72 12.22 -10.58 -2.62
N VAL A 73 12.29 -9.49 -3.38
CA VAL A 73 12.89 -9.45 -4.71
C VAL A 73 14.25 -8.75 -4.65
N PRO A 74 15.18 -9.00 -5.59
CA PRO A 74 16.48 -8.33 -5.57
C PRO A 74 16.31 -6.81 -5.69
N GLN A 75 16.68 -6.07 -4.65
CA GLN A 75 16.72 -4.61 -4.67
C GLN A 75 17.77 -4.13 -5.69
N GLY A 76 17.47 -3.06 -6.42
CA GLY A 76 18.33 -2.55 -7.50
C GLY A 76 18.27 -3.35 -8.81
N SER A 77 17.42 -4.38 -8.89
CA SER A 77 17.13 -5.05 -10.17
C SER A 77 16.06 -4.31 -10.96
N VAL A 78 16.11 -4.44 -12.28
CA VAL A 78 15.07 -3.90 -13.20
C VAL A 78 13.71 -4.56 -12.95
N LEU A 79 13.70 -5.83 -12.54
CA LEU A 79 12.47 -6.59 -12.34
C LEU A 79 11.83 -6.38 -10.97
N GLY A 80 12.59 -5.95 -9.97
CA GLY A 80 12.08 -5.76 -8.60
C GLY A 80 10.78 -4.93 -8.56
N PRO A 81 10.76 -3.70 -9.12
CA PRO A 81 9.55 -2.88 -9.19
C PRO A 81 8.38 -3.57 -9.91
N ILE A 82 8.64 -4.22 -11.05
CA ILE A 82 7.60 -4.88 -11.85
C ILE A 82 6.97 -6.05 -11.05
N LEU A 83 7.81 -6.86 -10.42
CA LEU A 83 7.35 -7.99 -9.60
C LEU A 83 6.56 -7.52 -8.39
N PHE A 84 6.97 -6.39 -7.77
CA PHE A 84 6.23 -5.77 -6.69
C PHE A 84 4.85 -5.28 -7.15
N THR A 85 4.77 -4.59 -8.30
CA THR A 85 3.48 -4.17 -8.87
C THR A 85 2.55 -5.35 -9.14
N ILE A 86 3.07 -6.45 -9.70
CA ILE A 86 2.30 -7.68 -9.93
C ILE A 86 1.78 -8.26 -8.61
N TYR A 87 2.60 -8.23 -7.56
CA TYR A 87 2.19 -8.65 -6.23
C TYR A 87 1.03 -7.79 -5.68
N MET A 88 1.06 -6.48 -5.94
CA MET A 88 0.06 -5.55 -5.44
C MET A 88 -1.26 -5.52 -6.23
N LEU A 89 -1.35 -6.19 -7.38
CA LEU A 89 -2.53 -6.14 -8.27
C LEU A 89 -3.89 -6.34 -7.57
N PRO A 90 -4.08 -7.30 -6.64
CA PRO A 90 -5.36 -7.49 -5.98
C PRO A 90 -5.83 -6.30 -5.13
N LEU A 91 -4.90 -5.43 -4.68
CA LEU A 91 -5.20 -4.28 -3.83
C LEU A 91 -6.23 -3.34 -4.48
N GLY A 92 -6.07 -3.05 -5.77
CA GLY A 92 -7.00 -2.18 -6.49
C GLY A 92 -8.42 -2.75 -6.55
N THR A 93 -8.56 -4.07 -6.62
CA THR A 93 -9.88 -4.74 -6.59
C THR A 93 -10.50 -4.64 -5.19
N ILE A 94 -9.70 -4.74 -4.13
CA ILE A 94 -10.17 -4.60 -2.75
C ILE A 94 -10.70 -3.18 -2.52
N ILE A 95 -9.93 -2.17 -2.92
CA ILE A 95 -10.33 -0.77 -2.76
C ILE A 95 -11.60 -0.46 -3.57
N SER A 96 -11.66 -0.96 -4.81
CA SER A 96 -12.82 -0.74 -5.70
C SER A 96 -14.12 -1.32 -5.15
N LYS A 97 -14.08 -2.41 -4.37
CA LYS A 97 -15.27 -2.99 -3.70
C LYS A 97 -15.93 -2.02 -2.73
N HIS A 98 -15.16 -1.09 -2.15
CA HIS A 98 -15.66 -0.07 -1.23
C HIS A 98 -16.14 1.20 -1.96
N GLY A 99 -15.97 1.28 -3.28
CA GLY A 99 -16.32 2.46 -4.07
C GLY A 99 -15.47 3.69 -3.73
N ILE A 100 -14.22 3.46 -3.31
CA ILE A 100 -13.27 4.49 -2.91
C ILE A 100 -12.30 4.76 -4.07
N ASN A 101 -11.99 6.03 -4.31
CA ASN A 101 -10.98 6.38 -5.31
C ASN A 101 -9.59 6.17 -4.71
N PHE A 102 -8.66 5.73 -5.55
CA PHE A 102 -7.29 5.48 -5.11
C PHE A 102 -6.28 5.75 -6.22
N HIS A 103 -5.04 5.88 -5.79
CA HIS A 103 -3.86 6.00 -6.63
C HIS A 103 -2.79 5.08 -6.07
N CYS A 104 -2.17 4.26 -6.92
CA CYS A 104 -1.08 3.36 -6.55
C CYS A 104 0.13 3.64 -7.44
N ASP A 105 1.24 4.08 -6.85
CA ASP A 105 2.54 4.22 -7.50
C ASP A 105 3.56 3.36 -6.77
N ALA A 106 3.90 2.20 -7.34
CA ALA A 106 4.74 1.18 -6.70
C ALA A 106 4.23 0.85 -5.28
N ASP A 107 5.00 1.18 -4.23
CA ASP A 107 4.66 0.97 -2.82
C ASP A 107 3.81 2.09 -2.20
N ASP A 108 3.74 3.26 -2.82
CA ASP A 108 2.90 4.36 -2.36
C ASP A 108 1.44 4.11 -2.79
N THR A 109 0.56 3.90 -1.79
CA THR A 109 -0.89 3.77 -2.04
C THR A 109 -1.64 4.88 -1.32
N GLN A 110 -2.47 5.60 -2.06
CA GLN A 110 -3.26 6.71 -1.56
C GLN A 110 -4.75 6.44 -1.78
N LEU A 111 -5.55 6.55 -0.73
CA LEU A 111 -7.01 6.45 -0.81
C LEU A 111 -7.60 7.85 -0.64
N TYR A 112 -8.60 8.22 -1.43
CA TYR A 112 -9.26 9.51 -1.26
C TYR A 112 -10.75 9.46 -1.51
N ILE A 113 -11.47 10.23 -0.70
CA ILE A 113 -12.91 10.44 -0.81
C ILE A 113 -13.23 11.92 -0.72
N SER A 114 -14.25 12.36 -1.47
CA SER A 114 -14.85 13.68 -1.32
C SER A 114 -16.25 13.53 -0.73
N SER A 115 -16.49 14.26 0.35
CA SER A 115 -17.64 14.06 1.22
C SER A 115 -18.18 15.38 1.74
N GLU A 116 -19.48 15.41 2.04
CA GLU A 116 -20.04 16.48 2.86
C GLU A 116 -19.53 16.33 4.30
N PRO A 117 -19.43 17.42 5.07
CA PRO A 117 -18.92 17.39 6.44
C PRO A 117 -19.66 16.44 7.38
N ASP A 118 -20.91 16.08 7.08
CA ASP A 118 -21.76 15.25 7.95
C ASP A 118 -22.05 13.85 7.37
N ASP A 119 -21.46 13.49 6.23
CA ASP A 119 -21.66 12.19 5.58
C ASP A 119 -20.79 11.10 6.25
N LYS A 120 -21.28 10.64 7.41
CA LYS A 120 -20.67 9.59 8.23
C LYS A 120 -20.57 8.24 7.52
N MET A 121 -21.44 7.99 6.55
CA MET A 121 -21.45 6.73 5.80
C MET A 121 -20.19 6.59 4.94
N LYS A 122 -19.69 7.69 4.36
CA LYS A 122 -18.42 7.66 3.62
C LYS A 122 -17.21 7.47 4.52
N LEU A 123 -17.25 8.00 5.74
CA LEU A 123 -16.18 7.80 6.72
C LEU A 123 -16.10 6.35 7.21
N SER A 124 -17.24 5.71 7.48
CA SER A 124 -17.23 4.29 7.85
C SER A 124 -16.71 3.41 6.71
N LYS A 125 -17.06 3.74 5.45
CA LYS A 125 -16.54 3.01 4.28
C LYS A 125 -15.01 3.07 4.16
N ILE A 126 -14.38 4.20 4.47
CA ILE A 126 -12.91 4.27 4.41
C ILE A 126 -12.25 3.48 5.54
N GLU A 127 -12.86 3.45 6.72
CA GLU A 127 -12.42 2.61 7.85
C GLU A 127 -12.49 1.12 7.49
N ASP A 128 -13.63 0.69 6.96
CA ASP A 128 -13.84 -0.69 6.50
C ASP A 128 -12.85 -1.06 5.38
N CYS A 129 -12.63 -0.14 4.43
CA CYS A 129 -11.66 -0.34 3.36
C CYS A 129 -10.22 -0.49 3.88
N VAL A 130 -9.78 0.39 4.78
CA VAL A 130 -8.43 0.32 5.38
C VAL A 130 -8.26 -0.98 6.17
N LYS A 131 -9.31 -1.44 6.86
CA LYS A 131 -9.31 -2.71 7.57
C LYS A 131 -9.12 -3.90 6.61
N ASP A 132 -9.91 -3.96 5.53
CA ASP A 132 -9.79 -5.02 4.52
C ASP A 132 -8.41 -5.01 3.85
N ILE A 133 -7.85 -3.83 3.58
CA ILE A 133 -6.49 -3.68 3.04
C ILE A 133 -5.47 -4.26 4.02
N LYS A 134 -5.57 -3.91 5.31
CA LYS A 134 -4.65 -4.40 6.35
C LYS A 134 -4.72 -5.93 6.48
N ASP A 135 -5.92 -6.49 6.50
CA ASP A 135 -6.14 -7.93 6.63
C ASP A 135 -5.60 -8.67 5.40
N TRP A 136 -5.82 -8.12 4.20
CA TRP A 136 -5.26 -8.66 2.97
C TRP A 136 -3.73 -8.55 2.93
N MET A 137 -3.16 -7.40 3.26
CA MET A 137 -1.71 -7.20 3.31
C MET A 137 -1.05 -8.22 4.24
N SER A 138 -1.61 -8.38 5.45
CA SER A 138 -1.12 -9.35 6.44
C SER A 138 -1.18 -10.79 5.92
N SER A 139 -2.27 -11.16 5.25
CA SER A 139 -2.44 -12.48 4.62
C SER A 139 -1.48 -12.71 3.44
N ASN A 140 -0.91 -11.64 2.90
CA ASN A 140 0.06 -11.65 1.81
C ASN A 140 1.46 -11.25 2.28
N PHE A 141 1.76 -11.42 3.57
CA PHE A 141 3.07 -11.15 4.18
C PHE A 141 3.56 -9.70 4.06
N LEU A 142 2.71 -8.76 3.63
CA LEU A 142 3.01 -7.34 3.60
C LEU A 142 2.72 -6.71 4.95
N LEU A 143 3.56 -5.77 5.37
CA LEU A 143 3.41 -5.09 6.65
C LEU A 143 2.99 -3.64 6.44
N LEU A 144 1.70 -3.35 6.70
CA LEU A 144 1.22 -1.97 6.73
C LEU A 144 1.78 -1.23 7.95
N ASN A 145 2.45 -0.11 7.70
CA ASN A 145 3.04 0.73 8.72
C ASN A 145 2.01 1.73 9.26
N LEU A 146 1.33 1.34 10.34
CA LEU A 146 0.30 2.19 10.94
C LEU A 146 0.86 3.49 11.53
N ASP A 147 2.14 3.52 11.93
CA ASP A 147 2.76 4.72 12.51
C ASP A 147 3.11 5.76 11.44
N LYS A 148 3.37 5.34 10.20
CA LYS A 148 3.60 6.22 9.06
C LYS A 148 2.38 6.41 8.17
N THR A 149 1.32 5.64 8.38
CA THR A 149 0.06 5.83 7.66
C THR A 149 -0.57 7.14 8.13
N GLU A 150 -0.73 8.10 7.22
CA GLU A 150 -1.23 9.44 7.55
C GLU A 150 -2.63 9.67 7.01
N VAL A 151 -3.44 10.41 7.77
CA VAL A 151 -4.76 10.86 7.35
C VAL A 151 -4.75 12.38 7.25
N LEU A 152 -5.06 12.88 6.05
CA LEU A 152 -5.09 14.29 5.71
C LEU A 152 -6.54 14.71 5.42
N LEU A 153 -6.99 15.75 6.13
CA LEU A 153 -8.31 16.34 5.95
C LEU A 153 -8.19 17.71 5.30
N LEU A 154 -8.62 17.81 4.04
CA LEU A 154 -8.52 19.00 3.21
C LEU A 154 -9.90 19.64 3.06
N GLY A 155 -10.01 20.94 3.34
CA GLY A 155 -11.25 21.70 3.18
C GLY A 155 -11.31 22.96 4.04
N PRO A 156 -12.39 23.76 3.92
CA PRO A 156 -12.57 24.98 4.71
C PRO A 156 -12.48 24.71 6.22
N LYS A 157 -11.88 25.63 6.99
CA LYS A 157 -11.66 25.47 8.44
C LYS A 157 -12.96 25.17 9.22
N ALA A 158 -14.05 25.84 8.87
CA ALA A 158 -15.37 25.60 9.47
C ALA A 158 -15.91 24.19 9.20
N ALA A 159 -15.61 23.63 8.02
CA ALA A 159 -16.02 22.28 7.65
C ALA A 159 -15.20 21.23 8.41
N ARG A 160 -13.87 21.41 8.50
CA ARG A 160 -12.97 20.51 9.24
C ARG A 160 -13.28 20.41 10.73
N ASN A 161 -13.64 21.52 11.37
CA ASN A 161 -14.02 21.54 12.79
C ASN A 161 -15.28 20.73 13.12
N ARG A 162 -16.15 20.48 12.13
CA ARG A 162 -17.34 19.63 12.32
C ARG A 162 -17.01 18.14 12.32
N LEU A 163 -15.92 17.75 11.64
CA LEU A 163 -15.45 16.37 11.54
C LEU A 163 -14.45 15.96 12.63
N SER A 164 -13.76 16.90 13.28
CA SER A 164 -12.73 16.62 14.29
C SER A 164 -13.23 15.90 15.56
N GLY A 165 -14.54 15.62 15.66
CA GLY A 165 -15.15 14.82 16.72
C GLY A 165 -15.38 13.34 16.38
N TYR A 166 -15.01 12.87 15.18
CA TYR A 166 -15.30 11.50 14.72
C TYR A 166 -14.03 10.74 14.29
N GLY A 167 -13.91 9.49 14.76
CA GLY A 167 -13.00 8.46 14.23
C GLY A 167 -11.75 8.16 15.08
N PRO A 168 -11.21 6.92 15.03
CA PRO A 168 -10.00 6.48 15.73
C PRO A 168 -8.70 6.96 15.07
N PHE A 169 -8.77 7.65 13.93
CA PHE A 169 -7.59 8.22 13.27
C PHE A 169 -7.08 9.41 14.10
N LYS A 170 -6.00 9.18 14.85
CA LYS A 170 -5.30 10.20 15.64
C LYS A 170 -5.11 11.46 14.78
N VAL A 171 -5.79 12.53 15.21
CA VAL A 171 -5.71 13.94 14.77
C VAL A 171 -5.17 14.11 13.34
N PRO A 172 -6.03 14.32 12.32
CA PRO A 172 -5.58 14.59 10.97
C PRO A 172 -4.60 15.77 10.98
N LYS A 173 -3.45 15.65 10.32
CA LYS A 173 -2.61 16.82 10.03
C LYS A 173 -3.45 17.76 9.15
N SER A 174 -3.98 18.80 9.76
CA SER A 174 -4.93 19.71 9.12
C SER A 174 -4.16 20.69 8.23
N VAL A 175 -3.92 20.35 6.97
CA VAL A 175 -3.31 21.30 6.02
C VAL A 175 -4.38 22.28 5.57
N GLY A 176 -4.27 23.53 6.02
CA GLY A 176 -5.16 24.61 5.58
C GLY A 176 -4.64 25.24 4.30
N PHE A 177 -5.48 25.36 3.28
CA PHE A 177 -5.24 26.31 2.21
C PHE A 177 -5.58 27.71 2.76
N THR A 178 -4.55 28.49 3.08
CA THR A 178 -4.70 29.93 3.26
C THR A 178 -4.78 30.54 1.87
N HIS A 179 -5.96 31.06 1.50
CA HIS A 179 -6.05 32.09 0.48
C HIS A 179 -5.48 33.40 1.03
#